data_AF-C3YS97-F1
#
_entry.id   AF-C3YS97-F1
#
_cell.length_a   1.000
_cell.length_b   1.000
_cell.length_c   1.000
_cell.angle_alpha   90.00
_cell.angle_beta   90.00
_cell.angle_gamma   90.00
#
_symmetry.space_group_name_H-M   'P 1'
#
loop_
_entity.id
_entity.type
_entity.pdbx_description
1 polymer ?
#
loop_
_entity_poly.entity_id
_entity_poly.type
_entity_poly.pdbx_seq_one_letter_code
_entity_poly.pdbx_strand_id
1 'polypeptide(L)'
;MEKLYGFKVEIIKWASVGLSAWMGLMSLVFLCVGCMAKNVTDVRSSRGYDSNVRGGICNGFTIVITYLLFLLWLGVSCFSVLPVFLFYLTAHVAVTIMGTSGGCINLKQFGLDVLFTNETAVTNSTATTAANTTASWNFTVPWEFCETDLNKFRNTEGDQLFLLYVLALVGALLVTLSMVHFLMAQAANFVHIRESREALKYEDTKKKEEQELNIIMNSRQNLAGNW
;
A
#
# COMPACT_ATOMS: atom_id res chain seq x y z
N MET A 1 29.63 3.31 20.09
CA MET A 1 28.28 2.78 19.78
C MET A 1 27.21 3.87 19.71
N GLU A 2 27.27 4.94 20.52
CA GLU A 2 26.31 6.06 20.45
C GLU A 2 26.22 6.75 19.08
N LYS A 3 27.34 6.96 18.37
CA LYS A 3 27.30 7.57 17.02
C LYS A 3 26.58 6.68 15.99
N LEU A 4 26.58 5.36 16.18
CA LEU A 4 25.89 4.41 15.31
C LEU A 4 24.38 4.39 15.59
N TYR A 5 23.99 4.50 16.87
CA TYR A 5 22.60 4.65 17.28
C TYR A 5 22.00 6.00 16.85
N GLY A 6 22.76 7.09 16.99
CA GLY A 6 22.37 8.41 16.50
C GLY A 6 22.10 8.41 14.99
N PHE A 7 23.02 7.85 14.19
CA PHE A 7 22.86 7.75 12.74
C PHE A 7 21.61 6.95 12.32
N LYS A 8 21.32 5.83 12.99
CA LYS A 8 20.12 5.02 12.72
C LYS A 8 18.82 5.77 13.03
N VAL A 9 18.77 6.48 14.16
CA VAL A 9 17.59 7.29 14.54
C VAL A 9 17.39 8.44 13.56
N GLU A 10 18.46 9.06 13.10
CA GLU A 10 18.40 10.13 12.10
C GLU A 10 17.87 9.62 10.75
N ILE A 11 18.33 8.45 10.29
CA ILE A 11 17.81 7.82 9.07
C ILE A 11 16.31 7.57 9.17
N ILE A 12 15.82 7.04 10.30
CA ILE A 12 14.40 6.75 10.49
C ILE A 12 13.57 8.04 10.45
N LYS A 13 14.07 9.12 11.06
CA LYS A 13 13.42 10.43 11.00
C LYS A 13 13.28 10.91 9.56
N TRP A 14 14.36 10.91 8.79
CA TRP A 14 14.33 11.34 7.39
C TRP A 14 13.48 10.42 6.50
N ALA A 15 13.46 9.12 6.77
CA ALA A 15 12.59 8.17 6.07
C ALA A 15 11.10 8.46 6.30
N SER A 16 10.70 8.81 7.52
CA SER A 16 9.30 9.18 7.82
C SER A 16 8.86 10.47 7.11
N VAL A 17 9.77 11.44 6.98
CA VAL A 17 9.51 12.69 6.26
C VAL A 17 9.36 12.43 4.76
N GLY A 18 10.17 11.52 4.21
CA GLY A 18 10.04 11.08 2.82
C GLY A 18 8.69 10.42 2.54
N LEU A 19 8.23 9.54 3.45
CA LEU A 19 6.96 8.85 3.30
C LEU A 19 5.77 9.83 3.34
N SER A 20 5.78 10.80 4.25
CA SER A 20 4.69 11.78 4.34
C SER A 20 4.64 12.71 3.11
N ALA A 21 5.80 13.14 2.60
CA ALA A 21 5.88 13.92 1.37
C ALA A 21 5.34 13.15 0.16
N TRP A 22 5.69 11.86 0.05
CA TRP A 22 5.18 10.98 -1.01
C TRP A 22 3.66 10.78 -0.91
N MET A 23 3.13 10.58 0.30
CA MET A 23 1.68 10.46 0.53
C MET A 23 0.94 11.74 0.12
N GLY A 24 1.50 12.92 0.42
CA GLY A 24 0.96 14.21 -0.01
C GLY A 24 0.97 14.36 -1.53
N LEU A 25 2.07 14.01 -2.20
CA LEU A 25 2.19 14.05 -3.66
C LEU A 25 1.15 13.15 -4.33
N MET A 26 1.02 11.91 -3.87
CA MET A 26 0.07 10.94 -4.43
C MET A 26 -1.38 11.39 -4.21
N SER A 27 -1.69 11.99 -3.05
CA SER A 27 -3.01 12.58 -2.80
C SER A 27 -3.31 13.75 -3.75
N LEU A 28 -2.33 14.59 -4.06
CA LEU A 28 -2.50 15.72 -4.99
C LEU A 28 -2.73 15.20 -6.42
N VAL A 29 -2.00 14.16 -6.83
CA VAL A 29 -2.22 13.48 -8.11
C VAL A 29 -3.65 12.92 -8.20
N PHE A 30 -4.14 12.23 -7.16
CA PHE A 30 -5.53 11.75 -7.14
C PHE A 30 -6.57 12.86 -7.17
N LEU A 31 -6.31 13.99 -6.49
CA LEU A 31 -7.17 15.17 -6.56
C LEU A 31 -7.21 15.76 -7.97
N CYS A 32 -6.05 15.91 -8.62
CA CYS A 32 -5.94 16.41 -9.99
C CYS A 32 -6.68 15.50 -10.99
N VAL A 33 -6.58 14.17 -10.84
CA VAL A 33 -7.34 13.23 -11.67
C VAL A 33 -8.84 13.33 -11.41
N GLY A 34 -9.25 13.46 -10.14
CA GLY A 34 -10.66 13.67 -9.78
C GLY A 34 -11.23 14.97 -10.37
N CYS A 35 -10.44 16.04 -10.41
CA CYS A 35 -10.82 17.29 -11.07
C CYS A 35 -10.92 17.12 -12.60
N MET A 36 -9.99 16.40 -13.23
CA MET A 36 -10.04 16.15 -14.68
C MET A 36 -11.21 15.26 -15.10
N ALA A 37 -11.63 14.33 -14.25
CA ALA A 37 -12.80 13.48 -14.50
C ALA A 37 -14.12 14.28 -14.53
N LYS A 38 -14.23 15.38 -13.79
CA LYS A 38 -15.41 16.27 -13.81
C LYS A 38 -15.57 17.04 -15.12
N ASN A 39 -14.51 17.16 -15.93
CA ASN A 39 -14.50 18.04 -17.10
C ASN A 39 -15.10 17.37 -18.36
N VAL A 40 -15.56 16.11 -18.26
CA VAL A 40 -16.13 15.31 -19.36
C VAL A 40 -17.67 15.38 -19.42
N THR A 41 -18.30 16.39 -18.83
CA THR A 41 -19.73 16.67 -19.10
C THR A 41 -19.97 17.75 -20.15
N ASP A 42 -18.92 18.45 -20.62
CA ASP A 42 -19.07 19.40 -21.73
C ASP A 42 -18.81 18.74 -23.10
N VAL A 43 -19.51 17.63 -23.36
CA VAL A 43 -19.38 16.87 -24.62
C VAL A 43 -20.27 17.43 -25.72
N ARG A 44 -20.62 18.72 -25.67
CA ARG A 44 -21.25 19.38 -26.83
C ARG A 44 -20.31 20.30 -27.60
N SER A 45 -19.10 20.58 -27.08
CA SER A 45 -18.18 21.50 -27.75
C SER A 45 -16.69 21.08 -27.68
N SER A 46 -16.37 19.90 -28.20
CA SER A 46 -15.01 19.65 -28.71
C SER A 46 -15.03 18.60 -29.81
N ARG A 47 -15.34 19.09 -31.00
CA ARG A 47 -15.12 18.45 -32.29
C ARG A 47 -13.62 18.47 -32.60
N GLY A 48 -12.84 17.76 -31.79
CA GLY A 48 -11.39 17.67 -31.89
C GLY A 48 -10.91 16.28 -31.50
N TYR A 49 -10.40 15.53 -32.48
CA TYR A 49 -9.95 14.13 -32.36
C TYR A 49 -8.86 13.91 -31.28
N ASP A 50 -8.19 14.98 -30.83
CA ASP A 50 -7.02 14.90 -29.93
C ASP A 50 -7.33 14.99 -28.42
N SER A 51 -8.47 15.56 -28.01
CA SER A 51 -8.82 15.70 -26.58
C SER A 51 -9.46 14.43 -25.98
N ASN A 52 -9.99 13.53 -26.81
CA ASN A 52 -10.65 12.28 -26.37
C ASN A 52 -9.69 11.13 -26.00
N VAL A 53 -8.41 11.23 -26.40
CA VAL A 53 -7.39 10.21 -26.13
C VAL A 53 -6.78 10.40 -24.73
N ARG A 54 -6.64 11.67 -24.29
CA ARG A 54 -5.94 12.00 -23.03
C ARG A 54 -6.70 11.60 -21.77
N GLY A 55 -8.03 11.68 -21.77
CA GLY A 55 -8.86 11.33 -20.60
C GLY A 55 -8.96 9.83 -20.33
N GLY A 56 -8.98 8.99 -21.38
CA GLY A 56 -9.11 7.53 -21.22
C GLY A 56 -7.84 6.88 -20.67
N ILE A 57 -6.68 7.35 -21.15
CA ILE A 57 -5.37 6.87 -20.71
C ILE A 57 -5.13 7.24 -19.24
N CYS A 58 -5.41 8.49 -18.85
CA CYS A 58 -5.30 8.93 -17.45
C CYS A 58 -6.24 8.15 -16.51
N ASN A 59 -7.47 7.86 -16.94
CA ASN A 59 -8.41 7.08 -16.14
C ASN A 59 -7.91 5.64 -15.92
N GLY A 60 -7.43 4.97 -16.98
CA GLY A 60 -6.86 3.62 -16.88
C GLY A 60 -5.62 3.56 -15.99
N PHE A 61 -4.68 4.50 -16.15
CA PHE A 61 -3.49 4.58 -15.30
C PHE A 61 -3.85 4.83 -13.83
N THR A 62 -4.88 5.61 -13.55
CA THR A 62 -5.32 5.88 -12.17
C THR A 62 -5.88 4.64 -11.51
N ILE A 63 -6.66 3.83 -12.23
CA ILE A 63 -7.17 2.55 -11.70
C ILE A 63 -6.00 1.61 -11.38
N VAL A 64 -5.00 1.51 -12.26
CA VAL A 64 -3.82 0.66 -12.03
C VAL A 64 -3.00 1.14 -10.82
N ILE A 65 -2.70 2.44 -10.74
CA ILE A 65 -1.92 3.02 -9.64
C ILE A 65 -2.66 2.85 -8.30
N THR A 66 -3.97 3.12 -8.26
CA THR A 66 -4.77 2.96 -7.03
C THR A 66 -4.86 1.52 -6.59
N TYR A 67 -4.94 0.57 -7.52
CA TYR A 67 -4.93 -0.86 -7.23
C TYR A 67 -3.58 -1.31 -6.62
N LEU A 68 -2.45 -0.87 -7.18
CA LEU A 68 -1.12 -1.17 -6.62
C LEU A 68 -0.96 -0.57 -5.21
N LEU A 69 -1.44 0.66 -5.01
CA LEU A 69 -1.41 1.32 -3.70
C LEU A 69 -2.28 0.59 -2.68
N PHE A 70 -3.46 0.12 -3.08
CA PHE A 70 -4.33 -0.70 -2.25
C PHE A 70 -3.64 -2.00 -1.81
N LEU A 71 -3.00 -2.72 -2.73
CA LEU A 71 -2.27 -3.95 -2.40
C LEU A 71 -1.09 -3.69 -1.45
N LEU A 72 -0.33 -2.63 -1.67
CA LEU A 72 0.76 -2.23 -0.78
C LEU A 72 0.24 -1.94 0.63
N TRP A 73 -0.84 -1.16 0.75
CA TRP A 73 -1.40 -0.77 2.04
C TRP A 73 -2.09 -1.92 2.77
N LEU A 74 -2.69 -2.85 2.03
CA LEU A 74 -3.20 -4.11 2.57
C LEU A 74 -2.06 -4.94 3.16
N GLY A 75 -0.92 -5.04 2.46
CA GLY A 75 0.27 -5.71 2.98
C GLY A 75 0.78 -5.08 4.28
N VAL A 76 0.87 -3.75 4.34
CA VAL A 76 1.25 -3.01 5.57
C VAL A 76 0.27 -3.28 6.71
N SER A 77 -1.04 -3.26 6.41
CA SER A 77 -2.08 -3.52 7.41
C SER A 77 -2.00 -4.95 7.95
N CYS A 78 -1.77 -5.93 7.08
CA CYS A 78 -1.60 -7.33 7.47
C CYS A 78 -0.38 -7.53 8.37
N PHE A 79 0.76 -6.95 7.99
CA PHE A 79 1.98 -7.05 8.79
C PHE A 79 1.86 -6.33 10.15
N SER A 80 1.14 -5.21 10.19
CA SER A 80 0.91 -4.43 11.42
C SER A 80 0.05 -5.16 12.47
N VAL A 81 -0.71 -6.19 12.08
CA VAL A 81 -1.48 -7.01 13.04
C VAL A 81 -0.56 -7.84 13.95
N LEU A 82 0.59 -8.30 13.46
CA LEU A 82 1.53 -9.15 14.21
C LEU A 82 1.97 -8.51 15.55
N PRO A 83 2.51 -7.29 15.59
CA PRO A 83 2.92 -6.64 16.83
C PRO A 83 1.76 -6.34 17.79
N VAL A 84 0.57 -6.01 17.28
CA VAL A 84 -0.64 -5.83 18.10
C VAL A 84 -1.07 -7.16 18.73
N PHE A 85 -1.03 -8.23 17.96
CA PHE A 85 -1.31 -9.58 18.43
C PHE A 85 -0.30 -10.03 19.48
N LEU A 86 1.01 -9.81 19.26
CA LEU A 86 2.05 -10.11 20.24
C LEU A 86 1.83 -9.33 21.54
N PHE A 87 1.52 -8.04 21.47
CA PHE A 87 1.22 -7.25 22.67
C PHE A 87 -0.04 -7.76 23.39
N TYR A 88 -1.10 -8.06 22.64
CA TYR A 88 -2.33 -8.65 23.17
C TYR A 88 -2.05 -9.97 23.91
N LEU A 89 -1.20 -10.84 23.32
CA LEU A 89 -0.76 -12.07 23.97
C LEU A 89 -0.01 -11.76 25.27
N THR A 90 0.95 -10.84 25.29
CA THR A 90 1.70 -10.52 26.52
C THR A 90 0.88 -9.85 27.62
N ALA A 91 -0.18 -9.11 27.25
CA ALA A 91 -1.00 -8.34 28.18
C ALA A 91 -2.16 -9.16 28.77
N HIS A 92 -2.83 -9.98 27.96
CA HIS A 92 -4.05 -10.69 28.35
C HIS A 92 -3.82 -12.18 28.65
N VAL A 93 -2.93 -12.82 27.91
CA VAL A 93 -2.42 -14.12 28.31
C VAL A 93 -1.30 -13.80 29.28
N ALA A 94 -1.59 -13.81 30.58
CA ALA A 94 -0.53 -13.84 31.57
C ALA A 94 0.35 -15.03 31.21
N VAL A 95 1.46 -14.77 30.50
CA VAL A 95 2.48 -15.76 30.20
C VAL A 95 3.03 -16.10 31.56
N THR A 96 2.39 -17.10 32.18
CA THR A 96 2.78 -17.65 33.45
C THR A 96 4.06 -18.38 33.14
N ILE A 97 5.17 -17.75 33.51
CA ILE A 97 6.51 -18.29 33.32
C ILE A 97 6.62 -19.46 34.30
N MET A 98 6.05 -20.61 33.94
CA MET A 98 6.22 -21.87 34.67
C MET A 98 7.56 -22.47 34.27
N GLY A 99 8.63 -21.72 34.51
CA GLY A 99 10.02 -22.10 34.32
C GLY A 99 10.72 -22.12 35.66
N THR A 100 11.29 -23.27 36.00
CA THR A 100 12.05 -23.54 37.22
C THR A 100 13.06 -22.42 37.54
N SER A 101 12.87 -21.79 38.71
CA SER A 101 13.79 -20.87 39.39
C SER A 101 14.35 -19.72 38.56
N GLY A 102 13.54 -18.67 38.38
CA GLY A 102 13.93 -17.36 37.86
C GLY A 102 12.96 -16.91 36.78
N GLY A 103 12.04 -15.99 37.10
CA GLY A 103 10.96 -15.52 36.22
C GLY A 103 11.45 -14.79 34.97
N CYS A 104 12.06 -15.50 34.02
CA CYS A 104 12.54 -14.95 32.76
C CYS A 104 11.99 -15.76 31.57
N ILE A 105 11.47 -15.05 30.57
CA ILE A 105 10.94 -15.62 29.33
C ILE A 105 12.11 -15.97 28.42
N ASN A 106 12.30 -17.27 28.16
CA ASN A 106 13.29 -17.75 27.19
C ASN A 106 12.63 -17.93 25.81
N LEU A 107 13.03 -17.11 24.83
CA LEU A 107 12.43 -17.13 23.49
C LEU A 107 12.75 -18.41 22.69
N LYS A 108 13.70 -19.22 23.17
CA LYS A 108 13.99 -20.56 22.63
C LYS A 108 12.77 -21.47 22.62
N GLN A 109 11.86 -21.30 23.58
CA GLN A 109 10.63 -22.10 23.69
C GLN A 109 9.66 -21.85 22.52
N PHE A 110 9.72 -20.68 21.88
CA PHE A 110 8.87 -20.32 20.75
C PHE A 110 9.48 -20.72 19.39
N GLY A 111 10.54 -21.53 19.37
CA GLY A 111 11.18 -21.98 18.13
C GLY A 111 11.93 -20.88 17.37
N LEU A 112 12.07 -19.68 17.97
CA LEU A 112 12.83 -18.55 17.42
C LEU A 112 14.35 -18.71 17.60
N ASP A 113 14.83 -19.94 17.82
CA ASP A 113 16.25 -20.30 17.81
C ASP A 113 16.72 -20.49 16.35
N VAL A 114 15.84 -21.00 15.48
CA VAL A 114 16.20 -21.52 14.14
C VAL A 114 16.34 -20.42 13.08
N LEU A 115 15.81 -19.22 13.32
CA LEU A 115 15.92 -18.09 12.37
C LEU A 115 17.24 -17.31 12.51
N PHE A 116 18.07 -17.63 13.50
CA PHE A 116 19.35 -16.94 13.77
C PHE A 116 20.56 -17.88 13.86
N THR A 117 20.40 -19.16 13.55
CA THR A 117 21.54 -20.09 13.47
C THR A 117 22.15 -20.08 12.08
N ASN A 118 23.16 -19.23 11.88
CA ASN A 118 24.35 -19.73 11.20
C ASN A 118 25.37 -19.99 12.31
N GLU A 119 25.57 -21.29 12.60
CA GLU A 119 26.73 -21.87 13.28
C GLU A 119 27.29 -21.09 14.49
N THR A 120 27.13 -21.51 15.74
CA THR A 120 27.37 -22.85 16.27
C THR A 120 26.89 -22.83 17.72
N ALA A 121 26.40 -23.97 18.19
CA ALA A 121 26.28 -24.23 19.61
C ALA A 121 27.69 -24.17 20.26
N VAL A 122 28.03 -23.03 20.87
CA VAL A 122 29.13 -22.95 21.83
C VAL A 122 28.50 -22.75 23.20
N THR A 123 28.31 -23.88 23.86
CA THR A 123 28.22 -23.96 25.31
C THR A 123 29.36 -23.18 25.95
N ASN A 124 29.02 -22.25 26.84
CA ASN A 124 29.90 -21.63 27.83
C ASN A 124 31.09 -20.86 27.26
N SER A 125 30.99 -19.54 27.16
CA SER A 125 32.18 -18.68 27.06
C SER A 125 31.94 -17.33 27.70
N THR A 126 32.46 -17.21 28.91
CA THR A 126 32.93 -15.96 29.51
C THR A 126 33.74 -15.14 28.50
N ALA A 127 33.56 -13.83 28.57
CA ALA A 127 34.26 -12.81 27.80
C ALA A 127 35.74 -13.11 27.55
N THR A 128 36.18 -13.00 26.28
CA THR A 128 37.46 -12.37 25.89
C THR A 128 37.52 -12.14 24.38
N THR A 129 37.74 -10.87 24.01
CA THR A 129 38.47 -10.35 22.83
C THR A 129 38.74 -11.25 21.62
N ALA A 130 38.20 -10.88 20.45
CA ALA A 130 38.97 -10.67 19.20
C ALA A 130 38.04 -10.19 18.07
N ALA A 131 38.25 -8.97 17.59
CA ALA A 131 37.63 -8.47 16.37
C ALA A 131 38.48 -8.90 15.17
N ASN A 132 37.88 -9.65 14.23
CA ASN A 132 38.40 -9.74 12.88
C ASN A 132 37.26 -9.67 11.87
N THR A 133 37.52 -8.94 10.80
CA THR A 133 36.58 -8.27 9.91
C THR A 133 35.92 -9.20 8.90
N THR A 134 34.59 -9.22 8.92
CA THR A 134 33.69 -9.34 7.75
C THR A 134 32.33 -8.89 8.25
N ALA A 135 31.64 -7.99 7.55
CA ALA A 135 30.37 -7.45 8.00
C ALA A 135 29.25 -8.51 7.92
N SER A 136 29.24 -9.43 8.88
CA SER A 136 28.04 -10.18 9.26
C SER A 136 27.17 -9.25 10.10
N TRP A 137 25.89 -9.13 9.74
CA TRP A 137 24.91 -8.42 10.55
C TRP A 137 24.60 -9.27 11.78
N ASN A 138 25.47 -9.21 12.78
CA ASN A 138 25.30 -9.91 14.05
C ASN A 138 24.27 -9.15 14.91
N PHE A 139 22.99 -9.42 14.65
CA PHE A 139 21.88 -8.88 15.43
C PHE A 139 21.75 -9.70 16.72
N THR A 140 22.50 -9.32 17.75
CA THR A 140 22.42 -9.94 19.07
C THR A 140 21.20 -9.40 19.80
N VAL A 141 20.06 -10.08 19.67
CA VAL A 141 18.91 -9.87 20.55
C VAL A 141 19.15 -10.59 21.87
N PRO A 142 18.89 -9.95 23.02
CA PRO A 142 18.79 -10.66 24.29
C PRO A 142 17.72 -11.76 24.15
N TRP A 143 18.11 -13.02 24.32
CA TRP A 143 17.24 -14.20 24.21
C TRP A 143 16.41 -14.48 25.47
N GLU A 144 16.62 -13.67 26.51
CA GLU A 144 16.03 -13.80 27.83
C GLU A 144 15.50 -12.43 28.29
N PHE A 145 14.20 -12.37 28.56
CA PHE A 145 13.55 -11.18 29.13
C PHE A 145 13.06 -11.51 30.53
N CYS A 146 13.62 -10.88 31.55
CA CYS A 146 13.27 -11.12 32.95
C CYS A 146 12.08 -10.27 33.42
N GLU A 147 11.35 -10.77 34.41
CA GLU A 147 10.11 -10.21 34.95
C GLU A 147 10.22 -8.73 35.36
N THR A 148 11.38 -8.26 35.82
CA THR A 148 11.60 -6.85 36.19
C THR A 148 11.58 -5.90 34.98
N ASP A 149 12.20 -6.29 33.87
CA ASP A 149 12.25 -5.49 32.64
C ASP A 149 10.91 -5.58 31.88
N LEU A 150 10.26 -6.75 31.94
CA LEU A 150 8.94 -6.96 31.37
C LEU A 150 7.87 -6.13 32.11
N ASN A 151 7.92 -6.09 33.44
CA ASN A 151 7.00 -5.29 34.25
C ASN A 151 7.22 -3.79 34.08
N LYS A 152 8.46 -3.36 33.87
CA LYS A 152 8.77 -1.95 33.58
C LYS A 152 8.26 -1.53 32.20
N PHE A 153 8.41 -2.40 31.19
CA PHE A 153 7.84 -2.18 29.87
C PHE A 153 6.31 -2.20 29.91
N ARG A 154 5.69 -3.09 30.68
CA ARG A 154 4.23 -3.18 30.83
C ARG A 154 3.60 -1.96 31.50
N ASN A 155 4.21 -1.42 32.56
CA ASN A 155 3.54 -0.45 33.43
C ASN A 155 3.84 1.04 33.17
N THR A 156 4.95 1.38 32.50
CA THR A 156 5.34 2.82 32.36
C THR A 156 5.43 3.28 30.90
N GLU A 157 5.80 2.40 29.98
CA GLU A 157 5.97 2.77 28.56
C GLU A 157 5.00 2.00 27.63
N GLY A 158 4.57 0.80 28.02
CA GLY A 158 3.77 -0.12 27.23
C GLY A 158 2.36 0.39 26.91
N ASP A 159 1.67 1.03 27.84
CA ASP A 159 0.29 1.52 27.61
C ASP A 159 0.24 2.60 26.53
N GLN A 160 1.21 3.53 26.54
CA GLN A 160 1.27 4.60 25.54
C GLN A 160 1.68 4.05 24.16
N LEU A 161 2.62 3.10 24.13
CA LEU A 161 3.02 2.38 22.91
C LEU A 161 1.88 1.53 22.34
N PHE A 162 1.09 0.89 23.18
CA PHE A 162 -0.06 0.08 22.78
C PHE A 162 -1.14 0.93 22.10
N LEU A 163 -1.52 2.07 22.71
CA LEU A 163 -2.48 2.98 22.12
C LEU A 163 -2.02 3.51 20.77
N LEU A 164 -0.74 3.84 20.62
CA LEU A 164 -0.16 4.25 19.34
C LEU A 164 -0.24 3.14 18.29
N TYR A 165 -0.01 1.89 18.68
CA TYR A 165 -0.10 0.73 17.79
C TYR A 165 -1.53 0.44 17.35
N VAL A 166 -2.48 0.46 18.29
CA VAL A 166 -3.91 0.26 17.99
C VAL A 166 -4.43 1.38 17.10
N LEU A 167 -4.08 2.63 17.40
CA LEU A 167 -4.46 3.78 16.57
C LEU A 167 -3.88 3.67 15.16
N ALA A 168 -2.62 3.23 15.03
CA ALA A 168 -2.00 2.99 13.74
C ALA A 168 -2.70 1.86 12.96
N LEU A 169 -3.10 0.77 13.64
CA LEU A 169 -3.84 -0.33 13.03
C LEU A 169 -5.23 0.14 12.54
N VAL A 170 -5.99 0.83 13.39
CA VAL A 170 -7.30 1.39 13.03
C VAL A 170 -7.17 2.37 11.88
N GLY A 171 -6.16 3.24 11.91
CA GLY A 171 -5.85 4.16 10.80
C GLY A 171 -5.53 3.43 9.51
N ALA A 172 -4.71 2.38 9.55
CA ALA A 172 -4.38 1.59 8.38
C ALA A 172 -5.61 0.89 7.80
N LEU A 173 -6.48 0.33 8.65
CA LEU A 173 -7.75 -0.30 8.24
C LEU A 173 -8.72 0.72 7.62
N LEU A 174 -8.86 1.91 8.21
CA LEU A 174 -9.70 2.97 7.63
C LEU A 174 -9.22 3.39 6.25
N VAL A 175 -7.90 3.52 6.05
CA VAL A 175 -7.33 3.81 4.73
C VAL A 175 -7.62 2.69 3.74
N THR A 176 -7.48 1.41 4.12
CA THR A 176 -7.84 0.30 3.23
C THR A 176 -9.32 0.31 2.86
N LEU A 177 -10.21 0.55 3.83
CA LEU A 177 -11.65 0.58 3.60
C LEU A 177 -12.04 1.73 2.67
N SER A 178 -11.44 2.91 2.87
CA SER A 178 -11.61 4.06 1.99
C SER A 178 -11.13 3.75 0.56
N MET A 179 -9.98 3.10 0.40
CA MET A 179 -9.46 2.71 -0.91
C MET A 179 -10.38 1.71 -1.63
N VAL A 180 -11.01 0.77 -0.91
CA VAL A 180 -11.99 -0.16 -1.51
C VAL A 180 -13.20 0.60 -2.04
N HIS A 181 -13.76 1.53 -1.26
CA HIS A 181 -14.90 2.35 -1.71
C HIS A 181 -14.52 3.21 -2.92
N PHE A 182 -13.32 3.77 -2.92
CA PHE A 182 -12.82 4.55 -4.05
C PHE A 182 -12.62 3.70 -5.31
N LEU A 183 -12.08 2.47 -5.17
CA LEU A 183 -11.95 1.51 -6.28
C LEU A 183 -13.32 1.10 -6.83
N MET A 184 -14.31 0.90 -5.97
CA MET A 184 -15.68 0.58 -6.39
C MET A 184 -16.27 1.71 -7.24
N ALA A 185 -16.12 2.96 -6.80
CA ALA A 185 -16.57 4.13 -7.55
C ALA A 185 -15.83 4.26 -8.91
N GLN A 186 -14.51 4.04 -8.93
CA GLN A 186 -13.73 4.07 -10.17
C GLN A 186 -14.13 2.94 -11.13
N ALA A 187 -14.42 1.74 -10.64
CA ALA A 187 -14.86 0.62 -11.47
C ALA A 187 -16.22 0.89 -12.13
N ALA A 188 -17.17 1.45 -11.37
CA ALA A 188 -18.46 1.87 -11.92
C ALA A 188 -18.28 2.95 -13.01
N ASN A 189 -17.44 3.96 -12.75
CA ASN A 189 -17.13 5.01 -13.71
C ASN A 189 -16.41 4.46 -14.96
N PHE A 190 -15.51 3.48 -14.80
CA PHE A 190 -14.82 2.84 -15.91
C PHE A 190 -15.78 2.11 -16.85
N VAL A 191 -16.74 1.35 -16.28
CA VAL A 191 -17.76 0.64 -17.07
C VAL A 191 -18.62 1.63 -17.85
N HIS A 192 -19.10 2.69 -17.20
CA HIS A 192 -19.92 3.72 -17.85
C HIS A 192 -19.19 4.40 -19.02
N ILE A 193 -17.93 4.80 -18.81
CA ILE A 193 -17.13 5.45 -19.88
C ILE A 193 -16.85 4.47 -21.02
N ARG A 194 -16.58 3.19 -20.71
CA ARG A 194 -16.39 2.16 -21.74
C ARG A 194 -17.64 2.00 -22.58
N GLU A 195 -18.80 1.87 -21.95
CA GLU A 195 -20.10 1.72 -22.62
C GLU A 195 -20.42 2.95 -23.49
N SER A 196 -20.18 4.16 -22.97
CA SER A 196 -20.35 5.41 -23.72
C SER A 196 -19.45 5.49 -24.96
N ARG A 197 -18.20 4.99 -24.86
CA ARG A 197 -17.26 4.93 -26.00
C ARG A 197 -17.67 3.91 -27.04
N GLU A 198 -18.23 2.79 -26.62
CA GLU A 198 -18.79 1.79 -27.52
C GLU A 198 -20.00 2.36 -28.27
N ALA A 199 -20.93 3.01 -27.56
CA ALA A 199 -22.07 3.70 -28.16
C ALA A 199 -21.66 4.75 -29.21
N LEU A 200 -20.67 5.59 -28.91
CA LEU A 200 -20.15 6.58 -29.86
C LEU A 200 -19.55 5.93 -31.12
N LYS A 201 -18.81 4.82 -30.98
CA LYS A 201 -18.26 4.08 -32.14
C LYS A 201 -19.36 3.52 -33.04
N TYR A 202 -20.46 3.04 -32.45
CA TYR A 202 -21.61 2.58 -33.21
C TYR A 202 -22.27 3.73 -33.98
N GLU A 203 -22.46 4.90 -33.35
CA GLU A 203 -23.01 6.07 -34.04
C GLU A 203 -22.12 6.58 -35.18
N ASP A 204 -20.81 6.63 -34.97
CA ASP A 204 -19.86 7.06 -36.00
C ASP A 204 -19.82 6.09 -37.18
N THR A 205 -19.89 4.77 -36.90
CA THR A 205 -19.97 3.74 -37.94
C THR A 205 -21.27 3.88 -38.73
N LYS A 206 -22.40 4.05 -38.03
CA LYS A 206 -23.71 4.25 -38.66
C LYS A 206 -23.75 5.50 -39.54
N LYS A 207 -23.22 6.63 -39.07
CA LYS A 207 -23.13 7.88 -39.85
C LYS A 207 -22.28 7.70 -41.11
N LYS A 208 -21.20 6.93 -41.02
CA LYS A 208 -20.36 6.60 -42.18
C LYS A 208 -21.13 5.77 -43.20
N GLU A 209 -21.85 4.73 -42.76
CA GLU A 209 -22.69 3.91 -43.64
C GLU A 209 -23.82 4.72 -44.31
N GLU A 210 -24.51 5.58 -43.57
CA GLU A 210 -25.53 6.49 -44.11
C GLU A 210 -24.95 7.48 -45.13
N GLN A 211 -23.73 7.98 -44.88
CA GLN A 211 -23.03 8.87 -45.79
C GLN A 211 -22.65 8.16 -47.11
N GLU A 212 -22.11 6.94 -47.04
CA GLU A 212 -21.81 6.11 -48.21
C GLU A 212 -23.08 5.80 -49.03
N LEU A 213 -24.19 5.47 -48.34
CA LEU A 213 -25.48 5.21 -48.99
C LEU A 213 -26.01 6.46 -49.74
N ASN A 214 -25.95 7.63 -49.11
CA ASN A 214 -26.34 8.90 -49.72
C ASN A 214 -25.50 9.23 -50.95
N ILE A 215 -24.19 8.95 -50.92
CA ILE A 215 -23.30 9.14 -52.08
C ILE A 215 -23.75 8.23 -53.23
N ILE A 216 -24.01 6.95 -52.97
CA ILE A 216 -24.45 5.99 -54.00
C ILE A 216 -25.81 6.39 -54.60
N MET A 217 -26.78 6.82 -53.77
CA MET A 217 -28.09 7.27 -54.23
C MET A 217 -27.98 8.51 -55.13
N ASN A 218 -27.18 9.50 -54.72
CA ASN A 218 -26.93 10.71 -55.52
C ASN A 218 -26.23 10.38 -56.85
N SER A 219 -25.22 9.49 -56.83
CA SER A 219 -24.57 8.99 -58.05
C SER A 219 -25.55 8.31 -59.01
N ARG A 220 -26.51 7.52 -58.50
CA ARG A 220 -27.55 6.89 -59.34
C ARG A 220 -28.50 7.92 -59.96
N GLN A 221 -28.94 8.93 -59.22
CA GLN A 221 -29.82 9.98 -59.75
C GLN A 221 -29.16 10.79 -60.86
N ASN A 222 -27.88 11.16 -60.70
CA ASN A 222 -27.14 11.88 -61.73
C ASN A 222 -26.98 11.09 -63.03
N LEU A 223 -26.83 9.76 -62.95
CA LEU A 223 -26.77 8.89 -64.13
C LEU A 223 -28.13 8.74 -64.83
N ALA A 224 -29.23 8.78 -64.08
CA ALA A 224 -30.58 8.63 -64.62
C ALA A 224 -31.10 9.92 -65.28
N GLY A 225 -30.65 11.10 -64.85
CA GLY A 225 -31.05 12.39 -65.41
C GLY A 225 -30.30 12.84 -66.67
N ASN A 226 -29.37 12.02 -67.18
CA ASN A 226 -28.49 12.36 -68.31
C ASN A 226 -28.91 11.68 -69.64
N TRP A 227 -30.19 11.32 -69.76
CA TRP A 227 -30.82 10.80 -70.99
C TRP A 227 -32.00 11.69 -71.40
#